data_AF-A0A2V1D4N3-F1
#
_entry.id   AF-A0A2V1D4N3-F1
#
_cell.length_a   1.000
_cell.length_b   1.000
_cell.length_c   1.000
_cell.angle_alpha   90.00
_cell.angle_beta   90.00
_cell.angle_gamma   90.00
#
_symmetry.space_group_name_H-M   'P 1'
#
loop_
_entity.id
_entity.type
_entity.pdbx_description
1 polymer ?
#
loop_
_entity_poly.entity_id
_entity_poly.type
_entity_poly.pdbx_seq_one_letter_code
_entity_poly.pdbx_strand_id
1 'polypeptide(L)'
;MAPRLWIITTFSSANINPLHRQRIHNRIFIKPLPRYLLSQTFWATHLAKGSDHQDDYQRNLCKAATGFLRTYRYLIQHESDFRIAQQDHLGLIPKDVDWPSFCRFVSDLSRIEDSAVSRRYCYGELRLTRLNFYAPLLLRKFHFEQVHRQYGDFFSRLYRPILFAFAIVSTILNSMQVALAAEQVETAHWESVRSVCWYFSIVSLVGAAIISSWFMFLWLWIFLDE
;
A
#
# COMPACT_ATOMS: atom_id res chain seq x y z
N MET A 1 -2.18 -5.48 21.51
CA MET A 1 -2.21 -4.21 20.76
C MET A 1 -1.63 -4.44 19.37
N ALA A 2 -2.44 -4.39 18.32
CA ALA A 2 -1.98 -4.58 16.93
C ALA A 2 -2.18 -3.26 16.15
N PRO A 3 -1.11 -2.63 15.64
CA PRO A 3 -1.21 -1.39 14.88
C PRO A 3 -1.44 -1.73 13.41
N ARG A 4 -2.63 -2.16 13.01
CA ARG A 4 -2.95 -2.46 11.60
C ARG A 4 -4.29 -1.84 11.25
N LEU A 5 -4.22 -0.79 10.44
CA LEU A 5 -5.37 -0.05 9.92
C LEU A 5 -5.88 -0.79 8.66
N TRP A 6 -7.10 -1.30 8.72
CA TRP A 6 -7.75 -2.00 7.62
C TRP A 6 -8.60 -0.98 6.86
N ILE A 7 -8.34 -0.77 5.58
CA ILE A 7 -9.16 0.11 4.72
C ILE A 7 -9.79 -0.75 3.63
N ILE A 8 -11.08 -0.52 3.43
CA ILE A 8 -11.89 -1.16 2.40
C ILE A 8 -12.01 -0.22 1.23
N THR A 9 -11.70 -0.72 0.04
CA THR A 9 -12.04 -0.02 -1.20
C THR A 9 -13.47 -0.38 -1.58
N THR A 10 -14.30 0.64 -1.76
CA THR A 10 -15.65 0.52 -2.29
C THR A 10 -15.60 0.04 -3.75
N PHE A 11 -16.57 -0.78 -4.13
CA PHE A 11 -16.70 -1.34 -5.47
C PHE A 11 -17.02 -0.20 -6.47
N SER A 12 -16.01 0.32 -7.17
CA SER A 12 -16.18 1.19 -8.33
C SER A 12 -16.06 0.37 -9.60
N SER A 13 -16.98 0.57 -10.56
CA SER A 13 -17.03 -0.17 -11.84
C SER A 13 -15.81 0.05 -12.74
N ALA A 14 -14.97 1.06 -12.44
CA ALA A 14 -13.68 1.26 -13.08
C ALA A 14 -12.60 0.26 -12.59
N ASN A 15 -12.89 -0.53 -11.55
CA ASN A 15 -11.92 -1.32 -10.82
C ASN A 15 -12.23 -2.83 -10.94
N ILE A 16 -12.00 -3.38 -12.14
CA ILE A 16 -12.10 -4.83 -12.40
C ILE A 16 -10.92 -5.51 -11.70
N ASN A 17 -11.07 -5.81 -10.40
CA ASN A 17 -9.98 -6.33 -9.57
C ASN A 17 -10.14 -7.85 -9.31
N PRO A 18 -9.35 -8.74 -9.96
CA PRO A 18 -9.40 -10.19 -9.82
C PRO A 18 -8.63 -10.72 -8.60
N LEU A 19 -8.33 -9.92 -7.57
CA LEU A 19 -7.56 -10.38 -6.40
C LEU A 19 -8.35 -10.25 -5.10
N HIS A 20 -8.30 -11.30 -4.29
CA HIS A 20 -9.12 -11.47 -3.08
C HIS A 20 -8.42 -10.95 -1.81
N ARG A 21 -7.08 -10.94 -1.80
CA ARG A 21 -6.27 -10.51 -0.66
C ARG A 21 -5.02 -9.79 -1.16
N GLN A 22 -4.92 -8.49 -0.89
CA GLN A 22 -3.74 -7.69 -1.24
C GLN A 22 -3.17 -7.05 0.02
N ARG A 23 -1.84 -7.01 0.11
CA ARG A 23 -1.14 -6.36 1.22
C ARG A 23 -0.32 -5.18 0.71
N ILE A 24 -0.50 -4.02 1.33
CA ILE A 24 0.30 -2.80 1.09
C ILE A 24 0.87 -2.36 2.42
N HIS A 25 2.19 -2.48 2.59
CA HIS A 25 2.90 -2.16 3.82
C HIS A 25 2.25 -2.84 5.05
N ASN A 26 1.41 -2.09 5.77
CA ASN A 26 0.72 -2.48 6.99
C ASN A 26 -0.82 -2.51 6.89
N ARG A 27 -1.37 -2.42 5.66
CA ARG A 27 -2.81 -2.49 5.35
C ARG A 27 -3.10 -3.75 4.53
N ILE A 28 -4.21 -4.39 4.81
CA ILE A 28 -4.68 -5.58 4.10
C ILE A 28 -6.06 -5.27 3.52
N PHE A 29 -6.22 -5.50 2.22
CA PHE A 29 -7.48 -5.34 1.51
C PHE A 29 -8.19 -6.69 1.46
N ILE A 30 -9.40 -6.72 2.02
CA ILE A 30 -10.27 -7.90 2.04
C ILE A 30 -11.62 -7.46 1.50
N LYS A 31 -12.18 -8.23 0.57
CA LYS A 31 -13.52 -7.96 0.05
C LYS A 31 -14.56 -8.31 1.11
N PRO A 32 -15.57 -7.48 1.40
CA PRO A 32 -16.60 -7.76 2.39
C PRO A 32 -17.39 -9.03 2.02
N LEU A 33 -17.89 -9.73 3.03
CA LEU A 33 -18.66 -10.96 2.87
C LEU A 33 -20.08 -10.62 2.40
N PRO A 34 -20.46 -10.99 1.16
CA PRO A 34 -21.79 -10.71 0.66
C PRO A 34 -22.84 -11.53 1.43
N ARG A 35 -23.95 -10.88 1.82
CA ARG A 35 -25.06 -11.50 2.57
C ARG A 35 -25.62 -12.74 1.89
N TYR A 36 -25.72 -12.73 0.56
CA TYR A 36 -26.29 -13.85 -0.19
C TYR A 36 -25.45 -15.14 -0.06
N LEU A 37 -24.13 -15.04 0.16
CA LEU A 37 -23.28 -16.22 0.37
C LEU A 37 -23.52 -16.91 1.71
N LEU A 38 -24.12 -16.20 2.67
CA LEU A 38 -24.51 -16.76 3.97
C LEU A 38 -25.87 -17.46 3.92
N SER A 39 -26.66 -17.22 2.86
CA SER A 39 -28.00 -17.79 2.74
C SER A 39 -27.97 -19.19 2.11
N GLN A 40 -28.42 -20.21 2.85
CA GLN A 40 -28.52 -21.58 2.31
C GLN A 40 -29.46 -21.67 1.11
N THR A 41 -30.52 -20.84 1.05
CA THR A 41 -31.45 -20.84 -0.08
C THR A 41 -30.77 -20.43 -1.37
N PHE A 42 -29.84 -19.46 -1.32
CA PHE A 42 -29.05 -19.03 -2.46
C PHE A 42 -28.16 -20.17 -3.00
N TRP A 43 -27.53 -20.92 -2.10
CA TRP A 43 -26.74 -22.09 -2.48
C TRP A 43 -27.61 -23.17 -3.15
N ALA A 44 -28.78 -23.47 -2.59
CA ALA A 44 -29.70 -24.45 -3.15
C ALA A 44 -30.24 -24.04 -4.53
N THR A 45 -30.54 -22.76 -4.74
CA THR A 45 -31.14 -22.28 -6.00
C THR A 45 -30.12 -22.05 -7.11
N HIS A 46 -28.95 -21.48 -6.80
CA HIS A 46 -27.99 -21.03 -7.81
C HIS A 46 -26.73 -21.89 -7.92
N LEU A 47 -26.40 -22.69 -6.90
CA LEU A 47 -25.14 -23.45 -6.85
C LEU A 47 -25.36 -24.97 -6.83
N ALA A 48 -26.52 -25.45 -6.34
CA ALA A 48 -26.83 -26.88 -6.23
C ALA A 48 -27.62 -27.47 -7.42
N LYS A 49 -28.16 -26.64 -8.32
CA LYS A 49 -29.02 -27.13 -9.41
C LYS A 49 -28.21 -27.76 -10.54
N GLY A 50 -28.05 -29.08 -10.46
CA GLY A 50 -27.53 -29.94 -11.53
C GLY A 50 -28.67 -30.44 -12.41
N SER A 51 -28.78 -29.89 -13.62
CA SER A 51 -29.27 -30.66 -14.76
C SER A 51 -28.07 -31.33 -15.43
N ASP A 52 -28.32 -32.46 -16.10
CA ASP A 52 -27.33 -33.39 -16.70
C ASP A 52 -26.22 -32.73 -17.55
N HIS A 53 -26.47 -31.53 -18.06
CA HIS A 53 -25.47 -30.60 -18.58
C HIS A 53 -25.02 -29.64 -17.49
N GLN A 54 -24.23 -30.12 -16.54
CA GLN A 54 -23.69 -29.24 -15.51
C GLN A 54 -22.61 -28.35 -16.13
N ASP A 55 -23.04 -27.20 -16.64
CA ASP A 55 -22.20 -26.14 -17.19
C ASP A 55 -20.98 -25.93 -16.29
N ASP A 56 -19.78 -26.04 -16.87
CA ASP A 56 -18.51 -25.82 -16.18
C ASP A 56 -18.47 -24.48 -15.44
N TYR A 57 -19.28 -23.51 -15.89
CA TYR A 57 -19.48 -22.22 -15.24
C TYR A 57 -20.01 -22.35 -13.80
N GLN A 58 -21.10 -23.10 -13.56
CA GLN A 58 -21.72 -23.27 -12.25
C GLN A 58 -20.75 -24.00 -11.29
N ARG A 59 -20.02 -25.00 -11.80
CA ARG A 59 -18.98 -25.70 -11.02
C ARG A 59 -17.86 -24.76 -10.60
N ASN A 60 -17.37 -23.94 -11.54
CA ASN A 60 -16.32 -22.96 -11.25
C ASN A 60 -16.79 -21.86 -10.30
N LEU A 61 -18.05 -21.42 -10.42
CA LEU A 61 -18.66 -20.44 -9.53
C LEU A 61 -18.79 -20.99 -8.10
N CYS A 62 -19.28 -22.22 -7.94
CA CYS A 62 -19.35 -22.91 -6.66
C CYS A 62 -17.95 -23.03 -6.03
N LYS A 63 -16.96 -23.53 -6.77
CA LYS A 63 -15.56 -23.59 -6.33
C LYS A 63 -14.99 -22.22 -5.91
N ALA A 64 -15.37 -21.14 -6.58
CA ALA A 64 -14.94 -19.80 -6.25
C ALA A 64 -15.61 -19.23 -5.00
N ALA A 65 -16.92 -19.47 -4.82
CA ALA A 65 -17.67 -19.07 -3.64
C ALA A 65 -17.19 -19.84 -2.39
N THR A 66 -17.00 -21.14 -2.53
CA THR A 66 -16.46 -22.02 -1.48
C THR A 66 -15.05 -21.59 -1.06
N GLY A 67 -14.19 -21.26 -2.03
CA GLY A 67 -12.86 -20.70 -1.76
C GLY A 67 -12.89 -19.36 -1.01
N PHE A 68 -13.84 -18.50 -1.36
CA PHE A 68 -14.03 -17.21 -0.69
C PHE A 68 -14.42 -17.38 0.78
N LEU A 69 -15.39 -18.26 1.06
CA LEU A 69 -15.84 -18.57 2.41
C LEU A 69 -14.74 -19.22 3.26
N ARG A 70 -13.94 -20.09 2.64
CA ARG A 70 -12.77 -20.69 3.29
C ARG A 70 -11.77 -19.63 3.76
N THR A 71 -11.53 -18.57 3.02
CA THR A 71 -10.66 -17.48 3.50
C THR A 71 -11.22 -16.81 4.75
N TYR A 72 -12.53 -16.54 4.77
CA TYR A 72 -13.19 -15.94 5.95
C TYR A 72 -13.11 -16.82 7.19
N ARG A 73 -13.21 -18.15 7.03
CA ARG A 73 -12.93 -19.13 8.09
C ARG A 73 -11.51 -19.00 8.65
N TYR A 74 -10.50 -18.87 7.78
CA TYR A 74 -9.12 -18.73 8.26
C TYR A 74 -8.82 -17.37 8.88
N LEU A 75 -9.52 -16.33 8.42
CA LEU A 75 -9.37 -14.96 8.92
C LEU A 75 -10.02 -14.76 10.29
N ILE A 76 -11.14 -15.43 10.56
CA ILE A 76 -11.95 -15.25 11.76
C ILE A 76 -11.99 -16.56 12.53
N GLN A 77 -11.04 -16.72 13.46
CA GLN A 77 -10.94 -17.93 14.28
C GLN A 77 -11.53 -17.71 15.67
N HIS A 78 -11.47 -16.47 16.16
CA HIS A 78 -11.95 -16.11 17.49
C HIS A 78 -13.09 -15.10 17.43
N GLU A 79 -13.87 -15.05 18.50
CA GLU A 79 -14.97 -14.08 18.64
C GLU A 79 -14.45 -12.63 18.61
N SER A 80 -13.23 -12.39 19.11
CA SER A 80 -12.57 -11.08 19.00
C SER A 80 -12.42 -10.64 17.54
N ASP A 81 -12.04 -11.56 16.66
CA ASP A 81 -11.84 -11.29 15.23
C ASP A 81 -13.17 -11.01 14.54
N PHE A 82 -14.22 -11.74 14.96
CA PHE A 82 -15.58 -11.54 14.49
C PHE A 82 -16.12 -10.15 14.87
N ARG A 83 -15.92 -9.74 16.13
CA ARG A 83 -16.28 -8.40 16.60
C ARG A 83 -15.53 -7.30 15.84
N ILE A 84 -14.25 -7.53 15.53
CA ILE A 84 -13.48 -6.62 14.67
C ILE A 84 -14.11 -6.57 13.27
N ALA A 85 -14.42 -7.71 12.66
CA ALA A 85 -15.02 -7.78 11.33
C ALA A 85 -16.40 -7.09 11.21
N GLN A 86 -17.13 -6.94 12.33
CA GLN A 86 -18.43 -6.24 12.39
C GLN A 86 -18.34 -4.74 12.72
N GLN A 87 -17.15 -4.18 12.97
CA GLN A 87 -16.99 -2.75 13.25
C GLN A 87 -17.51 -1.89 12.09
N ASP A 88 -18.13 -0.75 12.37
CA ASP A 88 -18.79 0.11 11.36
C ASP A 88 -17.87 0.57 10.24
N HIS A 89 -16.61 0.85 10.56
CA HIS A 89 -15.62 1.26 9.57
C HIS A 89 -15.12 0.10 8.70
N LEU A 90 -15.47 -1.15 9.07
CA LEU A 90 -15.09 -2.37 8.36
C LEU A 90 -16.29 -3.01 7.66
N GLY A 91 -17.38 -3.32 8.33
CA GLY A 91 -18.55 -3.94 7.68
C GLY A 91 -18.19 -5.18 6.82
N LEU A 92 -17.16 -5.93 7.23
CA LEU A 92 -16.74 -7.15 6.52
C LEU A 92 -17.78 -8.25 6.70
N ILE A 93 -18.41 -8.29 7.87
CA ILE A 93 -19.54 -9.16 8.17
C ILE A 93 -20.76 -8.30 8.51
N PRO A 94 -21.95 -8.66 8.02
CA PRO A 94 -23.20 -8.01 8.40
C PRO A 94 -23.44 -8.06 9.92
N LYS A 95 -23.90 -6.94 10.50
CA LYS A 95 -24.16 -6.84 11.96
C LYS A 95 -25.32 -7.71 12.44
N ASP A 96 -26.18 -8.14 11.52
CA ASP A 96 -27.32 -9.04 11.76
C ASP A 96 -26.93 -10.50 11.99
N VAL A 97 -25.65 -10.85 11.87
CA VAL A 97 -25.15 -12.21 12.07
C VAL A 97 -24.58 -12.35 13.48
N ASP A 98 -25.08 -13.32 14.23
CA ASP A 98 -24.53 -13.66 15.56
C ASP A 98 -23.32 -14.58 15.46
N TRP A 99 -22.42 -14.50 16.44
CA TRP A 99 -21.24 -15.38 16.53
C TRP A 99 -21.60 -16.88 16.53
N PRO A 100 -22.58 -17.39 17.31
CA PRO A 100 -22.93 -18.81 17.28
C PRO A 100 -23.48 -19.28 15.93
N SER A 101 -24.19 -18.40 15.21
CA SER A 101 -24.70 -18.68 13.86
C SER A 101 -23.54 -18.74 12.85
N PHE A 102 -22.57 -17.84 12.98
CA PHE A 102 -21.35 -17.88 12.18
C PHE A 102 -20.50 -19.14 12.47
N CYS A 103 -20.35 -19.54 13.74
CA CYS A 103 -19.63 -20.77 14.10
C CYS A 103 -20.26 -22.02 13.50
N ARG A 104 -21.59 -22.14 13.54
CA ARG A 104 -22.31 -23.25 12.90
C ARG A 104 -22.06 -23.29 11.39
N PHE A 105 -22.17 -22.15 10.74
CA PHE A 105 -21.88 -22.01 9.31
C PHE A 105 -20.43 -22.37 8.95
N VAL A 106 -19.46 -21.90 9.74
CA VAL A 106 -18.03 -22.19 9.51
C VAL A 106 -17.66 -23.64 9.83
N SER A 107 -18.37 -24.27 10.77
CA SER A 107 -18.22 -25.71 11.06
C SER A 107 -18.53 -26.54 9.82
N ASP A 108 -19.58 -26.21 9.08
CA ASP A 108 -19.94 -26.93 7.84
C ASP A 108 -18.88 -26.76 6.74
N LEU A 109 -18.19 -25.61 6.73
CA LEU A 109 -17.09 -25.30 5.82
C LEU A 109 -15.76 -26.01 6.17
N SER A 110 -15.66 -26.69 7.31
CA SER A 110 -14.42 -27.35 7.75
C SER A 110 -14.00 -28.53 6.86
N ARG A 111 -14.93 -29.10 6.09
CA ARG A 111 -14.72 -30.28 5.23
C ARG A 111 -14.23 -29.95 3.82
N ILE A 112 -13.93 -28.68 3.52
CA ILE A 112 -13.56 -28.25 2.17
C ILE A 112 -12.10 -28.57 1.88
N GLU A 113 -11.86 -29.56 1.03
CA GLU A 113 -10.53 -29.89 0.49
C GLU A 113 -10.03 -28.85 -0.54
N ASP A 114 -8.71 -28.83 -0.76
CA ASP A 114 -8.07 -27.96 -1.76
C ASP A 114 -8.58 -28.21 -3.19
N SER A 115 -8.99 -29.44 -3.49
CA SER A 115 -9.58 -29.85 -4.78
C SER A 115 -10.96 -29.23 -5.05
N ALA A 116 -11.70 -28.90 -3.99
CA ALA A 116 -13.04 -28.33 -4.04
C ALA A 116 -13.05 -26.81 -4.20
N VAL A 117 -11.87 -26.19 -4.28
CA VAL A 117 -11.70 -24.75 -4.31
C VAL A 117 -11.07 -24.31 -5.64
N SER A 118 -11.45 -23.12 -6.12
CA SER A 118 -10.83 -22.55 -7.31
C SER A 118 -9.34 -22.33 -7.07
N ARG A 119 -8.47 -22.66 -8.05
CA ARG A 119 -7.01 -22.48 -7.96
C ARG A 119 -6.61 -21.09 -7.46
N ARG A 120 -7.42 -20.06 -7.74
CA ARG A 120 -7.22 -18.69 -7.27
C ARG A 120 -7.02 -18.58 -5.75
N TYR A 121 -7.69 -19.42 -4.96
CA TYR A 121 -7.61 -19.40 -3.49
C TYR A 121 -6.58 -20.37 -2.92
N CYS A 122 -5.91 -21.17 -3.76
CA CYS A 122 -4.72 -21.93 -3.38
C CYS A 122 -3.51 -20.99 -3.20
N TYR A 123 -3.55 -19.79 -3.78
CA TYR A 123 -2.51 -18.78 -3.65
C TYR A 123 -2.74 -17.92 -2.41
N GLY A 124 -1.67 -17.69 -1.63
CA GLY A 124 -1.71 -16.91 -0.39
C GLY A 124 -1.74 -15.39 -0.60
N GLU A 125 -1.18 -14.66 0.37
CA GLU A 125 -1.12 -13.19 0.32
C GLU A 125 -0.23 -12.69 -0.83
N LEU A 126 -0.83 -12.00 -1.80
CA LEU A 126 -0.06 -11.25 -2.79
C LEU A 126 0.39 -9.91 -2.19
N ARG A 127 1.71 -9.70 -2.11
CA ARG A 127 2.28 -8.41 -1.77
C ARG A 127 2.14 -7.48 -2.97
N LEU A 128 1.39 -6.39 -2.82
CA LEU A 128 1.16 -5.45 -3.91
C LEU A 128 2.48 -4.83 -4.40
N THR A 129 3.47 -4.67 -3.52
CA THR A 129 4.80 -4.17 -3.89
C THR A 129 5.48 -5.04 -4.96
N ARG A 130 5.34 -6.38 -4.86
CA ARG A 130 5.89 -7.30 -5.86
C ARG A 130 5.00 -7.32 -7.10
N LEU A 131 3.69 -7.30 -6.92
CA LEU A 131 2.76 -7.25 -8.06
C LEU A 131 2.99 -6.00 -8.92
N ASN A 132 3.16 -4.83 -8.30
CA ASN A 132 3.39 -3.58 -9.01
C ASN A 132 4.76 -3.54 -9.70
N PHE A 133 5.77 -4.23 -9.14
CA PHE A 133 7.06 -4.39 -9.79
C PHE A 133 6.97 -5.26 -11.05
N TYR A 134 6.17 -6.32 -11.02
CA TYR A 134 5.96 -7.21 -12.17
C TYR A 134 4.81 -6.78 -13.09
N ALA A 135 4.01 -5.79 -12.72
CA ALA A 135 2.86 -5.32 -13.50
C ALA A 135 3.20 -4.84 -14.91
N PRO A 136 4.32 -4.13 -15.15
CA PRO A 136 4.71 -3.74 -16.50
C PRO A 136 5.02 -4.95 -17.38
N LEU A 137 5.62 -6.00 -16.81
CA LEU A 137 6.03 -7.21 -17.51
C LEU A 137 4.86 -8.17 -17.74
N LEU A 138 3.98 -8.34 -16.74
CA LEU A 138 2.93 -9.37 -16.74
C LEU A 138 1.58 -8.85 -17.25
N LEU A 139 1.25 -7.59 -16.98
CA LEU A 139 -0.10 -7.04 -17.14
C LEU A 139 -0.15 -5.87 -18.14
N ARG A 140 1.00 -5.48 -18.73
CA ARG A 140 1.15 -4.38 -19.69
C ARG A 140 0.48 -3.07 -19.22
N LYS A 141 0.42 -2.88 -17.91
CA LYS A 141 -0.06 -1.66 -17.25
C LYS A 141 1.06 -1.17 -16.34
N PHE A 142 1.33 0.14 -16.37
CA PHE A 142 2.44 0.75 -15.61
C PHE A 142 2.26 0.54 -14.11
N HIS A 143 1.03 0.66 -13.60
CA HIS A 143 0.69 0.38 -12.21
C HIS A 143 -0.64 -0.39 -12.09
N PHE A 144 -0.70 -1.37 -11.17
CA PHE A 144 -1.90 -2.18 -10.96
C PHE A 144 -2.94 -1.50 -10.05
N GLU A 145 -2.46 -0.77 -9.03
CA GLU A 145 -3.30 0.07 -8.17
C GLU A 145 -2.44 1.24 -7.69
N GLN A 146 -2.80 2.47 -8.06
CA GLN A 146 -2.09 3.69 -7.66
C GLN A 146 -2.54 4.07 -6.25
N VAL A 147 -2.14 3.25 -5.26
CA VAL A 147 -2.36 3.59 -3.86
C VAL A 147 -1.45 4.76 -3.55
N HIS A 148 -2.06 5.94 -3.45
CA HIS A 148 -1.47 7.22 -3.04
C HIS A 148 -0.26 6.94 -2.16
N ARG A 149 0.93 6.98 -2.78
CA ARG A 149 2.19 6.73 -2.10
C ARG A 149 2.24 7.74 -0.98
N GLN A 150 2.47 7.25 0.25
CA GLN A 150 2.92 8.08 1.35
C GLN A 150 4.31 8.63 0.98
N TYR A 151 4.38 9.54 0.02
CA TYR A 151 5.58 10.28 -0.35
C TYR A 151 6.21 10.91 0.89
N GLY A 152 5.37 11.30 1.87
CA GLY A 152 5.79 11.78 3.18
C GLY A 152 6.75 10.87 3.94
N ASP A 153 6.61 9.54 3.89
CA ASP A 153 7.50 8.64 4.65
C ASP A 153 8.90 8.54 4.00
N PHE A 154 8.96 8.61 2.67
CA PHE A 154 10.23 8.64 1.96
C PHE A 154 10.92 10.01 2.09
N PHE A 155 10.18 11.11 1.87
CA PHE A 155 10.71 12.46 2.00
C PHE A 155 11.10 12.81 3.44
N SER A 156 10.37 12.33 4.45
CA SER A 156 10.70 12.59 5.87
C SER A 156 12.03 11.96 6.31
N ARG A 157 12.43 10.84 5.68
CA ARG A 157 13.72 10.19 5.96
C ARG A 157 14.89 10.92 5.30
N LEU A 158 14.66 11.51 4.12
CA LEU A 158 15.67 12.25 3.37
C LEU A 158 15.86 13.69 3.88
N TYR A 159 14.81 14.31 4.42
CA TYR A 159 14.83 15.70 4.87
C TYR A 159 15.76 15.95 6.07
N ARG A 160 15.85 15.00 7.01
CA ARG A 160 16.68 15.13 8.22
C ARG A 160 18.18 15.32 7.92
N PRO A 161 18.83 14.46 7.12
CA PRO A 161 20.22 14.65 6.74
C PRO A 161 20.48 15.91 5.91
N ILE A 162 19.57 16.28 5.01
CA ILE A 162 19.70 17.48 4.17
C ILE A 162 19.71 18.74 5.02
N LEU A 163 18.78 18.87 5.98
CA LEU A 163 18.75 20.00 6.90
C LEU A 163 20.03 20.10 7.75
N PHE A 164 20.57 18.96 8.18
CA PHE A 164 21.81 18.94 8.95
C PHE A 164 23.00 19.42 8.12
N ALA A 165 23.14 18.94 6.87
CA ALA A 165 24.17 19.39 5.95
C ALA A 165 24.01 20.89 5.62
N PHE A 166 22.77 21.34 5.40
CA PHE A 166 22.46 22.75 5.18
C PHE A 166 22.88 23.63 6.37
N ALA A 167 22.60 23.20 7.60
CA ALA A 167 23.00 23.93 8.79
C ALA A 167 24.52 24.05 8.92
N ILE A 168 25.27 22.98 8.63
CA ILE A 168 26.74 23.01 8.63
C ILE A 168 27.27 23.99 7.58
N VAL A 169 26.83 23.85 6.32
CA VAL A 169 27.29 24.71 5.23
C VAL A 169 26.93 26.17 5.49
N SER A 170 25.72 26.44 5.98
CA SER A 170 25.27 27.80 6.34
C SER A 170 26.12 28.40 7.46
N THR A 171 26.48 27.61 8.48
CA THR A 171 27.35 28.07 9.57
C THR A 171 28.75 28.41 9.07
N ILE A 172 29.32 27.58 8.19
CA ILE A 172 30.65 27.82 7.59
C ILE A 172 30.60 29.09 6.73
N LEU A 173 29.59 29.23 5.86
CA LEU A 173 29.42 30.42 5.02
C LEU A 173 29.25 31.69 5.87
N ASN A 174 28.52 31.62 6.98
CA ASN A 174 28.34 32.76 7.88
C ASN A 174 29.66 33.14 8.57
N SER A 175 30.41 32.15 9.09
CA SER A 175 31.74 32.40 9.66
C SER A 175 32.71 32.99 8.64
N MET A 176 32.60 32.57 7.38
CA MET A 176 33.42 33.07 6.27
C MET A 176 33.08 34.53 5.92
N GLN A 177 31.81 34.91 5.98
CA GLN A 177 31.40 36.32 5.82
C GLN A 177 32.02 37.22 6.89
N VAL A 178 32.07 36.74 8.14
CA VAL A 178 32.71 37.49 9.25
C VAL A 178 34.22 37.65 9.01
N ALA A 179 34.91 36.61 8.55
CA ALA A 179 36.35 36.68 8.27
C ALA A 179 36.68 37.66 7.14
N LEU A 180 35.90 37.65 6.04
CA LEU A 180 36.08 38.59 4.93
C LEU A 180 35.76 40.04 5.33
N ALA A 181 34.77 40.24 6.22
CA ALA A 181 34.45 41.57 6.74
C ALA A 181 35.57 42.12 7.63
N ALA A 182 36.25 41.26 8.40
CA ALA A 182 37.40 41.66 9.21
C ALA A 182 38.63 42.02 8.35
N GLU A 183 38.87 41.30 7.24
CA GLU A 183 39.96 41.58 6.31
C GLU A 183 39.82 42.96 5.62
N GLN A 184 38.59 43.47 5.41
CA GLN A 184 38.39 44.82 4.86
C GLN A 184 38.89 45.94 5.78
N VAL A 185 39.10 45.65 7.06
CA VAL A 185 39.51 46.63 8.08
C VAL A 185 41.03 46.61 8.31
N GLU A 186 41.71 45.49 8.02
CA GLU A 186 43.18 45.39 8.13
C GLU A 186 43.87 45.45 6.76
N THR A 187 44.98 46.19 6.65
CA THR A 187 45.77 46.33 5.41
C THR A 187 46.63 45.10 5.07
N ALA A 188 46.47 43.98 5.80
CA ALA A 188 47.21 42.74 5.57
C ALA A 188 46.47 41.87 4.54
N HIS A 189 47.02 41.77 3.32
CA HIS A 189 46.42 40.99 2.23
C HIS A 189 46.67 39.48 2.40
N TRP A 190 45.65 38.73 2.83
CA TRP A 190 45.70 37.27 2.89
C TRP A 190 45.06 36.66 1.63
N GLU A 191 45.72 36.82 0.48
CA GLU A 191 45.15 36.44 -0.83
C GLU A 191 44.70 34.97 -0.94
N SER A 192 45.34 34.07 -0.18
CA SER A 192 44.97 32.65 -0.12
C SER A 192 43.61 32.42 0.56
N VAL A 193 43.30 33.18 1.61
CA VAL A 193 42.04 33.04 2.35
C VAL A 193 40.88 33.50 1.47
N ARG A 194 41.02 34.65 0.81
CA ARG A 194 40.02 35.18 -0.13
C ARG A 194 39.70 34.23 -1.27
N SER A 195 40.73 33.60 -1.85
CA SER A 195 40.56 32.63 -2.93
C SER A 195 39.77 31.40 -2.48
N VAL A 196 40.13 30.82 -1.32
CA VAL A 196 39.42 29.68 -0.73
C VAL A 196 37.96 30.03 -0.45
N CYS A 197 37.70 31.25 0.04
CA CYS A 197 36.34 31.71 0.30
C CYS A 197 35.48 31.77 -0.96
N TRP A 198 36.05 32.27 -2.04
CA TRP A 198 35.34 32.44 -3.30
C TRP A 198 34.99 31.10 -3.94
N TYR A 199 35.95 30.15 -3.98
CA TYR A 199 35.71 28.80 -4.50
C TYR A 199 34.67 28.05 -3.65
N PHE A 200 34.77 28.12 -2.32
CA PHE A 200 33.81 27.45 -1.43
C PHE A 200 32.38 27.99 -1.61
N SER A 201 32.23 29.31 -1.73
CA SER A 201 30.92 29.94 -1.97
C SER A 201 30.31 29.47 -3.31
N ILE A 202 31.09 29.46 -4.39
CA ILE A 202 30.63 29.02 -5.71
C ILE A 202 30.20 27.55 -5.68
N VAL A 203 31.01 26.67 -5.08
CA VAL A 203 30.70 25.24 -4.97
C VAL A 203 29.41 25.01 -4.16
N SER A 204 29.22 25.74 -3.05
CA SER A 204 28.00 25.61 -2.24
C SER A 204 26.74 26.05 -3.00
N LEU A 205 26.84 27.13 -3.78
CA LEU A 205 25.74 27.69 -4.57
C LEU A 205 25.35 26.72 -5.71
N VAL A 206 26.34 26.22 -6.44
CA VAL A 206 26.12 25.24 -7.51
C VAL A 206 25.53 23.95 -6.95
N GLY A 207 26.04 23.46 -5.82
CA GLY A 207 25.48 22.30 -5.14
C GLY A 207 24.01 22.48 -4.75
N ALA A 208 23.66 23.63 -4.16
CA ALA A 208 22.29 23.95 -3.82
C ALA A 208 21.37 24.04 -5.05
N ALA A 209 21.85 24.63 -6.14
CA ALA A 209 21.10 24.72 -7.40
C ALA A 209 20.85 23.34 -8.03
N ILE A 210 21.85 22.45 -8.04
CA ILE A 210 21.70 21.08 -8.54
C ILE A 210 20.67 20.32 -7.70
N ILE A 211 20.76 20.39 -6.38
CA ILE A 211 19.82 19.73 -5.47
C ILE A 211 18.40 20.27 -5.70
N SER A 212 18.23 21.59 -5.78
CA SER A 212 16.94 22.22 -6.03
C SER A 212 16.36 21.81 -7.39
N SER A 213 17.18 21.80 -8.45
CA SER A 213 16.76 21.37 -9.79
C SER A 213 16.37 19.89 -9.82
N TRP A 214 17.10 19.04 -9.10
CA TRP A 214 16.77 17.63 -8.95
C TRP A 214 15.42 17.44 -8.25
N PHE A 215 15.17 18.17 -7.17
CA PHE A 215 13.88 18.15 -6.47
C PHE A 215 12.74 18.64 -7.38
N MET A 216 12.95 19.72 -8.12
CA MET A 216 11.94 20.26 -9.03
C MET A 216 11.65 19.30 -10.19
N PHE A 217 12.67 18.62 -10.71
CA PHE A 217 12.51 17.57 -11.73
C PHE A 217 11.73 16.38 -11.19
N LEU A 218 12.05 15.89 -9.99
CA LEU A 218 11.28 14.84 -9.33
C LEU A 218 9.82 15.26 -9.11
N TRP A 219 9.59 16.52 -8.75
CA TRP A 219 8.25 17.09 -8.55
C TRP A 219 7.46 17.26 -9.86
N LEU A 220 8.13 17.56 -10.98
CA LEU A 220 7.49 17.58 -12.29
C LEU A 220 7.22 16.16 -12.81
N TRP A 221 8.16 15.24 -12.62
CA TRP A 221 8.01 13.84 -13.02
C TRP A 221 6.80 13.19 -12.34
N ILE A 222 6.66 13.39 -11.03
CA ILE A 222 5.51 12.87 -10.28
C ILE A 222 4.19 13.50 -10.74
N PHE A 223 4.16 14.80 -11.06
CA PHE A 223 2.95 15.47 -11.52
C PHE A 223 2.54 15.08 -12.95
N LEU A 224 3.51 14.73 -13.81
CA LEU A 224 3.21 14.19 -15.15
C LEU A 224 2.80 12.71 -15.14
N ASP A 225 3.20 11.97 -14.10
CA ASP A 225 2.86 10.54 -13.91
C ASP A 225 1.51 10.35 -13.16
N GLU A 226 0.85 11.45 -12.83
CA GLU A 226 -0.47 11.53 -12.18
C GLU A 226 -1.55 11.94 -13.19
#